data_AF-A0A2A5QZE1-F1
#
_entry.id   AF-A0A2A5QZE1-F1
#
_cell.length_a   1.000
_cell.length_b   1.000
_cell.length_c   1.000
_cell.angle_alpha   90.00
_cell.angle_beta   90.00
_cell.angle_gamma   90.00
#
_symmetry.space_group_name_H-M   'P 1'
#
loop_
_entity.id
_entity.type
_entity.pdbx_description
1 polymer ?
#
loop_
_entity_poly.entity_id
_entity_poly.type
_entity_poly.pdbx_seq_one_letter_code
_entity_poly.pdbx_strand_id
1 'polypeptide(L)'
;MAQDSDHSTGERGDLSQFRKNRFFSGKLMTPRDMEAEQEYHAERLHALSRFVVGSGIVHGLEIRSIDETDDGLEVTIEPGLALDGRGRPIVVEQVTTKSLPRPSANELSLYIEYEEVSLETVPVPNTDDAIDAESTSNRTVEVFELTYRETAEDERPQLPDVEIPSVGSDGPDAETISRQLLERYHDQYRSSMPPKTETPVFLGSFERTPDGVWTESTEPAPREFAYDHDLLFATIIDHVTDTDNPHRTPVEREPPDIPDGIGEITDRLDALETELGRVKRDQTALTQYVMRKTLKDRARFFDELADRLAQQTREGSRLAREIATVSRTNGEEICDSEGAYRRHLQEILEHLIDLGDHLEGATTEASLERYLKSVSDLQSALENDDPVLELAEIQDRVCEAADSLDVLVDVVPNE
;
A
#
# COMPACT_ATOMS: atom_id res chain seq x y z
N MET A 1 -68.33 -22.71 -10.85
CA MET A 1 -68.19 -21.41 -10.18
C MET A 1 -66.80 -20.90 -10.51
N ALA A 2 -66.74 -19.86 -11.34
CA ALA A 2 -65.52 -19.13 -11.61
C ALA A 2 -65.05 -18.48 -10.32
N GLN A 3 -63.77 -18.64 -9.99
CA GLN A 3 -63.11 -17.83 -8.97
C GLN A 3 -62.32 -16.77 -9.73
N ASP A 4 -62.81 -15.54 -9.60
CA ASP A 4 -62.09 -14.32 -9.95
C ASP A 4 -60.67 -14.39 -9.39
N SER A 5 -59.68 -14.32 -10.28
CA SER A 5 -58.32 -14.00 -9.91
C SER A 5 -58.23 -12.50 -9.72
N ASP A 6 -58.27 -12.10 -8.45
CA ASP A 6 -58.02 -10.76 -7.97
C ASP A 6 -56.63 -10.29 -8.41
N HIS A 7 -56.57 -9.36 -9.36
CA HIS A 7 -55.35 -8.67 -9.75
C HIS A 7 -54.97 -7.67 -8.67
N SER A 8 -54.24 -8.12 -7.64
CA SER A 8 -53.49 -7.21 -6.79
C SER A 8 -52.17 -6.84 -7.47
N THR A 9 -52.15 -5.68 -8.13
CA THR A 9 -50.92 -5.01 -8.55
C THR A 9 -50.16 -4.58 -7.29
N GLY A 10 -49.23 -5.41 -6.87
CA GLY A 10 -48.24 -5.12 -5.84
C GLY A 10 -47.03 -5.96 -6.13
N GLU A 11 -45.91 -5.32 -6.43
CA GLU A 11 -44.60 -5.94 -6.69
C GLU A 11 -44.21 -6.83 -5.51
N ARG A 12 -44.60 -8.11 -5.57
CA ARG A 12 -44.12 -9.18 -4.69
C ARG A 12 -43.07 -9.94 -5.49
N GLY A 13 -41.83 -9.93 -5.00
CA GLY A 13 -40.78 -10.82 -5.47
C GLY A 13 -41.30 -12.27 -5.46
N ASP A 14 -41.35 -12.85 -6.65
CA ASP A 14 -42.30 -13.91 -6.98
C ASP A 14 -41.72 -15.32 -6.70
N LEU A 15 -41.84 -15.79 -5.45
CA LEU A 15 -41.64 -17.20 -5.10
C LEU A 15 -42.99 -17.93 -5.19
N SER A 16 -43.30 -18.43 -6.37
CA SER A 16 -44.48 -19.27 -6.61
C SER A 16 -44.14 -20.76 -6.40
N GLN A 17 -45.15 -21.59 -6.12
CA GLN A 17 -44.94 -23.03 -6.03
C GLN A 17 -44.81 -23.63 -7.43
N PHE A 18 -43.71 -24.35 -7.68
CA PHE A 18 -43.50 -25.06 -8.94
C PHE A 18 -44.58 -26.14 -9.16
N ARG A 19 -45.16 -26.15 -10.36
CA ARG A 19 -46.20 -27.11 -10.75
C ARG A 19 -45.68 -27.99 -11.88
N LYS A 20 -45.64 -29.29 -11.63
CA LYS A 20 -45.16 -30.27 -12.62
C LYS A 20 -46.32 -30.96 -13.33
N ASN A 21 -46.15 -31.28 -14.61
CA ASN A 21 -47.09 -32.13 -15.32
C ASN A 21 -47.07 -33.57 -14.77
N ARG A 22 -48.23 -34.08 -14.36
CA ARG A 22 -48.39 -35.46 -13.89
C ARG A 22 -48.73 -36.38 -15.06
N PHE A 23 -47.79 -37.21 -15.46
CA PHE A 23 -47.98 -38.26 -16.46
C PHE A 23 -48.77 -39.46 -15.89
N PHE A 24 -49.75 -39.96 -16.65
CA PHE A 24 -50.47 -41.20 -16.38
C PHE A 24 -50.97 -41.85 -17.67
N SER A 25 -51.20 -43.17 -17.65
CA SER A 25 -51.64 -43.92 -18.82
C SER A 25 -52.98 -43.42 -19.34
N GLY A 26 -53.05 -43.12 -20.64
CA GLY A 26 -54.26 -42.61 -21.30
C GLY A 26 -54.47 -41.09 -21.15
N LYS A 27 -53.53 -40.34 -20.52
CA LYS A 27 -53.56 -38.88 -20.55
C LYS A 27 -53.39 -38.37 -22.00
N LEU A 28 -54.32 -37.56 -22.47
CA LEU A 28 -54.15 -36.80 -23.72
C LEU A 28 -53.21 -35.63 -23.45
N MET A 29 -52.18 -35.49 -24.29
CA MET A 29 -51.16 -34.45 -24.18
C MET A 29 -51.38 -33.40 -25.26
N THR A 30 -51.36 -32.13 -24.84
CA THR A 30 -51.47 -30.97 -25.73
C THR A 30 -50.16 -30.18 -25.75
N PRO A 31 -49.94 -29.26 -26.71
CA PRO A 31 -48.79 -28.34 -26.69
C PRO A 31 -48.67 -27.59 -25.36
N ARG A 32 -49.80 -27.14 -24.81
CA ARG A 32 -49.87 -26.50 -23.48
C ARG A 32 -49.31 -27.37 -22.35
N ASP A 33 -49.54 -28.69 -22.39
CA ASP A 33 -48.99 -29.61 -21.38
C ASP A 33 -47.46 -29.78 -21.51
N MET A 34 -46.91 -29.59 -22.71
CA MET A 34 -45.47 -29.67 -22.98
C MET A 34 -44.77 -28.34 -22.63
N GLU A 35 -45.39 -27.21 -23.00
CA GLU A 35 -44.95 -25.87 -22.60
C GLU A 35 -44.87 -25.76 -21.08
N ALA A 36 -45.90 -26.21 -20.36
CA ALA A 36 -45.90 -26.22 -18.89
C ALA A 36 -44.78 -27.08 -18.28
N GLU A 37 -44.35 -28.17 -18.96
CA GLU A 37 -43.22 -28.97 -18.49
C GLU A 37 -41.88 -28.28 -18.78
N GLN A 38 -41.75 -27.57 -19.91
CA GLN A 38 -40.56 -26.75 -20.22
C GLN A 38 -40.41 -25.60 -19.21
N GLU A 39 -41.50 -24.85 -18.98
CA GLU A 39 -41.56 -23.76 -18.01
C GLU A 39 -41.22 -24.25 -16.60
N TYR A 40 -41.77 -25.39 -16.16
CA TYR A 40 -41.42 -25.99 -14.87
C TYR A 40 -39.90 -26.22 -14.70
N HIS A 41 -39.24 -26.74 -15.74
CA HIS A 41 -37.81 -27.00 -15.69
C HIS A 41 -36.98 -25.72 -15.73
N ALA A 42 -37.37 -24.75 -16.58
CA ALA A 42 -36.72 -23.45 -16.69
C ALA A 42 -36.86 -22.65 -15.39
N GLU A 43 -38.08 -22.48 -14.85
CA GLU A 43 -38.31 -21.76 -13.60
C GLU A 43 -37.57 -22.36 -12.41
N ARG A 44 -37.48 -23.70 -12.34
CA ARG A 44 -36.73 -24.37 -11.28
C ARG A 44 -35.22 -24.11 -11.40
N LEU A 45 -34.68 -24.11 -12.62
CA LEU A 45 -33.29 -23.77 -12.87
C LEU A 45 -33.02 -22.30 -12.52
N HIS A 46 -33.84 -21.38 -13.05
CA HIS A 46 -33.74 -19.94 -12.80
C HIS A 46 -33.79 -19.63 -11.31
N ALA A 47 -34.69 -20.28 -10.56
CA ALA A 47 -34.75 -20.14 -9.11
C ALA A 47 -33.45 -20.60 -8.43
N LEU A 48 -32.92 -21.77 -8.78
CA LEU A 48 -31.66 -22.24 -8.19
C LEU A 48 -30.50 -21.31 -8.54
N SER A 49 -30.34 -20.96 -9.82
CA SER A 49 -29.29 -20.04 -10.28
C SER A 49 -29.38 -18.71 -9.53
N ARG A 50 -30.56 -18.10 -9.47
CA ARG A 50 -30.78 -16.78 -8.86
C ARG A 50 -30.57 -16.74 -7.35
N PHE A 51 -30.96 -17.78 -6.63
CA PHE A 51 -30.90 -17.80 -5.16
C PHE A 51 -29.65 -18.47 -4.59
N VAL A 52 -28.94 -19.28 -5.39
CA VAL A 52 -27.74 -20.02 -4.94
C VAL A 52 -26.48 -19.50 -5.60
N VAL A 53 -26.52 -19.20 -6.91
CA VAL A 53 -25.33 -18.85 -7.69
C VAL A 53 -25.19 -17.33 -7.85
N GLY A 54 -26.32 -16.63 -8.06
CA GLY A 54 -26.35 -15.20 -8.36
C GLY A 54 -26.33 -14.91 -9.87
N SER A 55 -25.89 -13.71 -10.23
CA SER A 55 -25.71 -13.24 -11.60
C SER A 55 -24.25 -12.84 -11.84
N GLY A 56 -23.81 -12.90 -13.08
CA GLY A 56 -22.44 -12.58 -13.50
C GLY A 56 -21.81 -13.64 -14.39
N ILE A 57 -20.57 -13.40 -14.79
CA ILE A 57 -19.70 -14.29 -15.56
C ILE A 57 -19.33 -15.49 -14.68
N VAL A 58 -19.64 -16.69 -15.16
CA VAL A 58 -19.26 -17.96 -14.53
C VAL A 58 -17.91 -18.42 -15.09
N HIS A 59 -17.69 -18.27 -16.40
CA HIS A 59 -16.48 -18.70 -17.08
C HIS A 59 -16.25 -17.95 -18.39
N GLY A 60 -15.01 -17.52 -18.67
CA GLY A 60 -14.63 -16.95 -19.96
C GLY A 60 -15.21 -15.56 -20.24
N LEU A 61 -15.81 -15.37 -21.42
CA LEU A 61 -16.41 -14.10 -21.88
C LEU A 61 -15.43 -12.92 -21.92
N GLU A 62 -14.16 -13.19 -22.21
CA GLU A 62 -13.18 -12.12 -22.39
C GLU A 62 -13.44 -11.35 -23.68
N ILE A 63 -13.31 -10.02 -23.61
CA ILE A 63 -13.30 -9.17 -24.79
C ILE A 63 -11.90 -9.21 -25.40
N ARG A 64 -11.78 -9.81 -26.58
CA ARG A 64 -10.51 -10.00 -27.28
C ARG A 64 -10.08 -8.75 -28.03
N SER A 65 -11.01 -8.10 -28.72
CA SER A 65 -10.74 -6.87 -29.47
C SER A 65 -12.00 -6.02 -29.60
N ILE A 66 -11.77 -4.72 -29.74
CA ILE A 66 -12.78 -3.71 -30.04
C ILE A 66 -12.21 -2.87 -31.18
N ASP A 67 -12.72 -3.11 -32.39
CA ASP A 67 -12.20 -2.53 -33.62
C ASP A 67 -13.23 -1.53 -34.18
N GLU A 68 -12.81 -0.29 -34.48
CA GLU A 68 -13.69 0.71 -35.08
C GLU A 68 -13.71 0.54 -36.60
N THR A 69 -14.91 0.47 -37.18
CA THR A 69 -15.14 0.31 -38.62
C THR A 69 -15.94 1.50 -39.17
N ASP A 70 -16.07 1.58 -40.51
CA ASP A 70 -16.84 2.64 -41.15
C ASP A 70 -18.33 2.63 -40.74
N ASP A 71 -18.85 1.45 -40.37
CA ASP A 71 -20.26 1.21 -40.05
C ASP A 71 -20.55 1.14 -38.54
N GLY A 72 -19.53 1.21 -37.67
CA GLY A 72 -19.70 1.13 -36.22
C GLY A 72 -18.50 0.57 -35.47
N LEU A 73 -18.77 -0.30 -34.51
CA LEU A 73 -17.78 -0.99 -33.66
C LEU A 73 -17.91 -2.50 -33.86
N GLU A 74 -16.81 -3.20 -34.08
CA GLU A 74 -16.75 -4.67 -34.07
C GLU A 74 -16.13 -5.14 -32.76
N VAL A 75 -16.90 -5.87 -31.96
CA VAL A 75 -16.44 -6.40 -30.68
C VAL A 75 -16.33 -7.91 -30.78
N THR A 76 -15.14 -8.44 -30.49
CA THR A 76 -14.86 -9.88 -30.50
C THR A 76 -14.85 -10.41 -29.07
N ILE A 77 -15.72 -11.38 -28.79
CA ILE A 77 -15.89 -12.02 -27.48
C ILE A 77 -15.41 -13.47 -27.56
N GLU A 78 -14.63 -13.89 -26.57
CA GLU A 78 -14.19 -15.27 -26.38
C GLU A 78 -15.32 -16.14 -25.77
N PRO A 79 -15.27 -17.47 -25.97
CA PRO A 79 -16.30 -18.39 -25.46
C PRO A 79 -16.47 -18.28 -23.93
N GLY A 80 -17.69 -18.53 -23.45
CA GLY A 80 -17.95 -18.48 -22.03
C GLY A 80 -19.42 -18.64 -21.64
N LEU A 81 -19.66 -18.55 -20.33
CA LEU A 81 -20.94 -18.70 -19.67
C LEU A 81 -21.15 -17.58 -18.65
N ALA A 82 -22.32 -16.95 -18.69
CA ALA A 82 -22.80 -16.02 -17.69
C ALA A 82 -24.21 -16.39 -17.21
N LEU A 83 -24.62 -15.81 -16.08
CA LEU A 83 -25.98 -15.87 -15.55
C LEU A 83 -26.54 -14.45 -15.44
N ASP A 84 -27.72 -14.20 -15.99
CA ASP A 84 -28.38 -12.90 -15.87
C ASP A 84 -29.09 -12.70 -14.50
N GLY A 85 -29.63 -11.50 -14.25
CA GLY A 85 -30.37 -11.19 -13.02
C GLY A 85 -31.63 -12.04 -12.75
N ARG A 86 -32.09 -12.81 -13.74
CA ARG A 86 -33.20 -13.76 -13.63
C ARG A 86 -32.74 -15.20 -13.40
N GLY A 87 -31.44 -15.47 -13.47
CA GLY A 87 -30.85 -16.80 -13.35
C GLY A 87 -30.84 -17.61 -14.65
N ARG A 88 -31.01 -16.93 -15.80
CA ARG A 88 -30.92 -17.55 -17.13
C ARG A 88 -29.46 -17.67 -17.56
N PRO A 89 -29.04 -18.83 -18.12
CA PRO A 89 -27.70 -18.98 -18.67
C PRO A 89 -27.57 -18.22 -20.00
N ILE A 90 -26.46 -17.52 -20.16
CA ILE A 90 -26.04 -16.88 -21.42
C ILE A 90 -24.78 -17.60 -21.88
N VAL A 91 -24.84 -18.25 -23.04
CA VAL A 91 -23.74 -19.05 -23.59
C VAL A 91 -23.18 -18.40 -24.84
N VAL A 92 -21.86 -18.19 -24.84
CA VAL A 92 -21.09 -17.88 -26.04
C VAL A 92 -20.29 -19.12 -26.40
N GLU A 93 -20.76 -19.86 -27.41
CA GLU A 93 -20.22 -21.18 -27.76
C GLU A 93 -18.82 -21.13 -28.38
N GLN A 94 -18.55 -20.09 -29.16
CA GLN A 94 -17.32 -19.91 -29.92
C GLN A 94 -16.96 -18.42 -30.01
N VAL A 95 -15.72 -18.12 -30.39
CA VAL A 95 -15.28 -16.75 -30.64
C VAL A 95 -16.25 -16.07 -31.61
N THR A 96 -16.88 -14.99 -31.16
CA THR A 96 -17.96 -14.33 -31.90
C THR A 96 -17.69 -12.84 -31.98
N THR A 97 -17.78 -12.28 -33.19
CA THR A 97 -17.71 -10.84 -33.43
C THR A 97 -19.12 -10.29 -33.62
N LYS A 98 -19.46 -9.24 -32.87
CA LYS A 98 -20.76 -8.53 -32.95
C LYS A 98 -20.52 -7.09 -33.37
N SER A 99 -21.36 -6.59 -34.26
CA SER A 99 -21.36 -5.19 -34.69
C SER A 99 -22.26 -4.36 -33.78
N LEU A 100 -21.71 -3.30 -33.20
CA LEU A 100 -22.42 -2.31 -32.37
C LEU A 100 -22.44 -0.95 -33.08
N PRO A 101 -23.41 -0.08 -32.77
CA PRO A 101 -23.40 1.28 -33.30
C PRO A 101 -22.16 2.04 -32.84
N ARG A 102 -21.78 3.08 -33.59
CA ARG A 102 -20.60 3.88 -33.28
C ARG A 102 -20.81 4.67 -31.97
N PRO A 103 -19.92 4.53 -30.97
CA PRO A 103 -20.02 5.30 -29.74
C PRO A 103 -19.69 6.78 -29.97
N SER A 104 -20.34 7.65 -29.20
CA SER A 104 -20.12 9.10 -29.21
C SER A 104 -19.07 9.50 -28.17
N ALA A 105 -19.02 8.80 -27.05
CA ALA A 105 -18.05 8.96 -25.98
C ALA A 105 -16.72 8.23 -26.25
N ASN A 106 -15.70 8.59 -25.47
CA ASN A 106 -14.40 7.91 -25.45
C ASN A 106 -14.31 6.84 -24.35
N GLU A 107 -15.40 6.59 -23.64
CA GLU A 107 -15.52 5.57 -22.60
C GLU A 107 -16.82 4.81 -22.84
N LEU A 108 -16.76 3.49 -22.72
CA LEU A 108 -17.93 2.63 -22.83
C LEU A 108 -17.83 1.44 -21.87
N SER A 109 -19.00 0.96 -21.46
CA SER A 109 -19.18 -0.27 -20.69
C SER A 109 -19.92 -1.29 -21.55
N LEU A 110 -19.36 -2.50 -21.68
CA LEU A 110 -19.96 -3.58 -22.47
C LEU A 110 -20.81 -4.50 -21.59
N TYR A 111 -21.92 -4.95 -22.17
CA TYR A 111 -22.91 -5.78 -21.51
C TYR A 111 -23.41 -6.90 -22.42
N ILE A 112 -23.69 -8.06 -21.84
CA ILE A 112 -24.30 -9.19 -22.53
C ILE A 112 -25.70 -9.50 -21.97
N GLU A 113 -26.66 -9.67 -22.86
CA GLU A 113 -28.07 -9.87 -22.52
C GLU A 113 -28.59 -11.17 -23.13
N TYR A 114 -29.44 -11.86 -22.37
CA TYR A 114 -30.14 -13.05 -22.84
C TYR A 114 -31.24 -12.63 -23.84
N GLU A 115 -31.27 -13.29 -24.99
CA GLU A 115 -32.30 -13.12 -26.00
C GLU A 115 -32.79 -14.48 -26.51
N GLU A 116 -34.05 -14.56 -26.94
CA GLU A 116 -34.61 -15.74 -27.59
C GLU A 116 -34.99 -15.44 -29.02
N VAL A 117 -34.52 -16.26 -29.96
CA VAL A 117 -34.85 -16.13 -31.37
C VAL A 117 -35.60 -17.36 -31.85
N SER A 118 -36.74 -17.12 -32.48
CA SER A 118 -37.52 -18.13 -33.19
C SER A 118 -36.85 -18.56 -34.49
N LEU A 119 -36.71 -19.87 -34.69
CA LEU A 119 -36.18 -20.49 -35.89
C LEU A 119 -37.18 -21.45 -36.53
N GLU A 120 -36.92 -21.76 -37.81
CA GLU A 120 -37.64 -22.79 -38.57
C GLU A 120 -39.15 -22.54 -38.64
N THR A 121 -39.57 -21.52 -39.37
CA THR A 121 -41.00 -21.27 -39.61
C THR A 121 -41.62 -22.39 -40.46
N VAL A 122 -42.63 -23.05 -39.91
CA VAL A 122 -43.36 -24.16 -40.55
C VAL A 122 -44.83 -23.81 -40.74
N PRO A 123 -45.46 -24.23 -41.85
CA PRO A 123 -46.88 -24.02 -42.05
C PRO A 123 -47.68 -24.88 -41.07
N VAL A 124 -48.77 -24.33 -40.52
CA VAL A 124 -49.67 -25.06 -39.62
C VAL A 124 -50.88 -25.54 -40.43
N PRO A 125 -51.08 -26.85 -40.64
CA PRO A 125 -52.22 -27.35 -41.40
C PRO A 125 -53.53 -27.28 -40.59
N ASN A 126 -54.61 -26.83 -41.21
CA ASN A 126 -56.00 -26.88 -40.70
C ASN A 126 -56.20 -26.25 -39.31
N THR A 127 -55.93 -24.96 -39.19
CA THR A 127 -56.44 -24.15 -38.08
C THR A 127 -57.87 -23.70 -38.41
N ASP A 128 -58.84 -24.61 -38.30
CA ASP A 128 -60.25 -24.21 -38.27
C ASP A 128 -60.46 -23.29 -37.05
N ASP A 129 -60.42 -21.97 -37.30
CA ASP A 129 -60.76 -20.84 -36.41
C ASP A 129 -59.99 -20.72 -35.06
N ALA A 130 -58.87 -21.42 -34.86
CA ALA A 130 -58.14 -21.39 -33.57
C ALA A 130 -56.88 -20.50 -33.54
N ILE A 131 -56.28 -20.18 -34.69
CA ILE A 131 -55.05 -19.37 -34.78
C ILE A 131 -55.06 -18.61 -36.12
N ASP A 132 -54.94 -17.28 -36.08
CA ASP A 132 -54.95 -16.40 -37.28
C ASP A 132 -53.65 -16.49 -38.13
N ALA A 133 -52.70 -17.36 -37.76
CA ALA A 133 -51.39 -17.46 -38.40
C ALA A 133 -51.27 -18.72 -39.28
N GLU A 134 -50.95 -18.55 -40.56
CA GLU A 134 -50.73 -19.64 -41.54
C GLU A 134 -49.43 -20.42 -41.29
N SER A 135 -48.56 -19.91 -40.41
CA SER A 135 -47.29 -20.54 -40.05
C SER A 135 -46.87 -20.18 -38.62
N THR A 136 -46.06 -21.04 -38.00
CA THR A 136 -45.53 -20.87 -36.65
C THR A 136 -44.06 -21.30 -36.58
N SER A 137 -43.32 -20.82 -35.59
CA SER A 137 -41.92 -21.20 -35.37
C SER A 137 -41.84 -22.61 -34.78
N ASN A 138 -40.98 -23.47 -35.34
CA ASN A 138 -40.79 -24.83 -34.87
C ASN A 138 -39.79 -24.91 -33.69
N ARG A 139 -38.89 -23.94 -33.58
CA ARG A 139 -37.83 -23.92 -32.54
C ARG A 139 -37.60 -22.53 -31.99
N THR A 140 -37.18 -22.47 -30.73
CA THR A 140 -36.61 -21.28 -30.10
C THR A 140 -35.17 -21.60 -29.74
N VAL A 141 -34.27 -20.66 -30.02
CA VAL A 141 -32.86 -20.75 -29.63
C VAL A 141 -32.54 -19.60 -28.70
N GLU A 142 -31.94 -19.95 -27.58
CA GLU A 142 -31.37 -19.02 -26.61
C GLU A 142 -30.07 -18.46 -27.20
N VAL A 143 -30.03 -17.15 -27.40
CA VAL A 143 -28.89 -16.43 -27.96
C VAL A 143 -28.52 -15.28 -27.02
N PHE A 144 -27.55 -14.48 -27.45
CA PHE A 144 -27.15 -13.30 -26.73
C PHE A 144 -27.12 -12.07 -27.63
N GLU A 145 -27.49 -10.95 -27.02
CA GLU A 145 -27.29 -9.62 -27.55
C GLU A 145 -26.12 -8.96 -26.80
N LEU A 146 -25.29 -8.22 -27.54
CA LEU A 146 -24.21 -7.42 -26.98
C LEU A 146 -24.64 -5.96 -27.06
N THR A 147 -24.55 -5.24 -25.95
CA THR A 147 -24.92 -3.82 -25.88
C THR A 147 -23.80 -3.02 -25.19
N TYR A 148 -23.82 -1.69 -25.35
CA TYR A 148 -22.90 -0.80 -24.65
C TYR A 148 -23.62 0.38 -24.02
N ARG A 149 -23.04 0.92 -22.95
CA ARG A 149 -23.46 2.17 -22.31
C ARG A 149 -22.29 3.14 -22.27
N GLU A 150 -22.52 4.39 -22.66
CA GLU A 150 -21.50 5.47 -22.68
C GLU A 150 -21.38 6.22 -21.34
N THR A 151 -22.26 5.91 -20.39
CA THR A 151 -22.24 6.47 -19.04
C THR A 151 -21.95 5.34 -18.06
N ALA A 152 -20.96 5.53 -17.18
CA ALA A 152 -20.78 4.71 -16.00
C ALA A 152 -21.94 4.99 -15.01
N GLU A 153 -23.11 4.38 -15.24
CA GLU A 153 -24.12 4.32 -14.19
C GLU A 153 -23.59 3.41 -13.08
N ASP A 154 -23.39 4.01 -11.91
CA ASP A 154 -22.94 3.40 -10.67
C ASP A 154 -23.96 2.43 -10.05
N GLU A 155 -24.66 1.64 -10.86
CA GLU A 155 -25.40 0.47 -10.37
C GLU A 155 -24.44 -0.69 -10.07
N ARG A 156 -23.32 -0.36 -9.41
CA ARG A 156 -22.32 -1.32 -8.94
C ARG A 156 -23.00 -2.21 -7.90
N PRO A 157 -22.95 -3.54 -8.01
CA PRO A 157 -23.18 -4.37 -6.84
C PRO A 157 -22.08 -4.01 -5.84
N GLN A 158 -22.43 -3.22 -4.81
CA GLN A 158 -21.48 -2.92 -3.75
C GLN A 158 -21.11 -4.24 -3.09
N LEU A 159 -19.80 -4.53 -3.05
CA LEU A 159 -19.30 -5.63 -2.26
C LEU A 159 -19.86 -5.47 -0.84
N PRO A 160 -20.52 -6.50 -0.31
CA PRO A 160 -21.10 -6.40 1.01
C PRO A 160 -19.99 -6.14 2.03
N ASP A 161 -20.11 -5.04 2.77
CA ASP A 161 -19.22 -4.76 3.89
C ASP A 161 -19.54 -5.73 5.03
N VAL A 162 -18.58 -6.60 5.34
CA VAL A 162 -18.72 -7.60 6.41
C VAL A 162 -17.95 -7.09 7.62
N GLU A 163 -18.67 -6.50 8.57
CA GLU A 163 -18.10 -6.16 9.88
C GLU A 163 -17.74 -7.44 10.64
N ILE A 164 -16.45 -7.75 10.75
CA ILE A 164 -15.94 -8.86 11.55
C ILE A 164 -15.81 -8.39 13.01
N PRO A 165 -16.50 -9.01 13.98
CA PRO A 165 -16.35 -8.70 15.40
C PRO A 165 -14.92 -8.98 15.87
N SER A 166 -14.34 -8.07 16.65
CA SER A 166 -13.01 -8.27 17.24
C SER A 166 -13.03 -9.36 18.32
N VAL A 167 -12.18 -10.38 18.17
CA VAL A 167 -12.05 -11.48 19.13
C VAL A 167 -11.01 -11.11 20.18
N GLY A 168 -11.46 -10.76 21.38
CA GLY A 168 -10.57 -10.60 22.55
C GLY A 168 -10.22 -11.95 23.20
N SER A 169 -9.15 -11.97 24.01
CA SER A 169 -8.72 -13.17 24.77
C SER A 169 -9.77 -13.68 25.77
N ASP A 170 -10.71 -12.82 26.19
CA ASP A 170 -11.89 -13.14 27.03
C ASP A 170 -13.20 -13.25 26.23
N GLY A 171 -13.12 -13.31 24.89
CA GLY A 171 -14.27 -13.35 23.99
C GLY A 171 -14.97 -14.73 23.94
N PRO A 172 -16.20 -14.80 23.36
CA PRO A 172 -16.87 -16.07 23.10
C PRO A 172 -16.00 -17.00 22.24
N ASP A 173 -16.15 -18.32 22.40
CA ASP A 173 -15.40 -19.30 21.61
C ASP A 173 -15.61 -19.10 20.09
N ALA A 174 -14.62 -19.55 19.31
CA ALA A 174 -14.64 -19.39 17.85
C ALA A 174 -15.91 -19.97 17.19
N GLU A 175 -16.50 -21.02 17.78
CA GLU A 175 -17.74 -21.64 17.32
C GLU A 175 -18.96 -20.71 17.52
N THR A 176 -19.02 -20.00 18.64
CA THR A 176 -20.07 -19.02 18.93
C THR A 176 -19.96 -17.79 18.03
N ILE A 177 -18.75 -17.33 17.73
CA ILE A 177 -18.52 -16.22 16.80
C ILE A 177 -18.91 -16.61 15.38
N SER A 178 -18.48 -17.80 14.92
CA SER A 178 -18.86 -18.33 13.61
C SER A 178 -20.39 -18.43 13.47
N ARG A 179 -21.07 -18.93 14.51
CA ARG A 179 -22.53 -19.00 14.54
C ARG A 179 -23.20 -17.62 14.50
N GLN A 180 -22.70 -16.64 15.25
CA GLN A 180 -23.23 -15.27 15.24
C GLN A 180 -23.03 -14.57 13.89
N LEU A 181 -21.88 -14.77 13.25
CA LEU A 181 -21.61 -14.28 11.90
C LEU A 181 -22.54 -14.91 10.87
N LEU A 182 -22.77 -16.23 10.96
CA LEU A 182 -23.70 -16.95 10.10
C LEU A 182 -25.15 -16.47 10.29
N GLU A 183 -25.58 -16.29 11.54
CA GLU A 183 -26.91 -15.76 11.88
C GLU A 183 -27.08 -14.32 11.34
N ARG A 184 -26.08 -13.45 11.51
CA ARG A 184 -26.09 -12.08 10.98
C ARG A 184 -26.10 -12.04 9.45
N TYR A 185 -25.30 -12.87 8.80
CA TYR A 185 -25.32 -13.03 7.35
C TYR A 185 -26.72 -13.45 6.87
N HIS A 186 -27.32 -14.46 7.50
CA HIS A 186 -28.66 -14.85 7.15
C HIS A 186 -29.70 -13.77 7.44
N ASP A 187 -29.63 -13.05 8.55
CA ASP A 187 -30.57 -11.96 8.86
C ASP A 187 -30.51 -10.83 7.81
N GLN A 188 -29.30 -10.49 7.36
CA GLN A 188 -29.05 -9.44 6.37
C GLN A 188 -29.46 -9.83 4.95
N TYR A 189 -29.18 -11.07 4.51
CA TYR A 189 -29.34 -11.49 3.11
C TYR A 189 -30.53 -12.42 2.84
N ARG A 190 -31.22 -12.94 3.86
CA ARG A 190 -32.42 -13.78 3.68
C ARG A 190 -33.69 -12.96 3.48
N SER A 191 -33.69 -11.70 3.94
CA SER A 191 -34.88 -10.86 4.02
C SER A 191 -35.12 -10.02 2.77
N SER A 192 -34.08 -9.76 1.98
CA SER A 192 -34.19 -9.09 0.68
C SER A 192 -34.31 -10.13 -0.42
N MET A 193 -35.41 -10.08 -1.17
CA MET A 193 -35.47 -10.79 -2.43
C MET A 193 -34.54 -10.08 -3.40
N PRO A 194 -33.64 -10.78 -4.12
CA PRO A 194 -32.92 -10.15 -5.22
C PRO A 194 -33.98 -9.53 -6.16
N PRO A 195 -33.70 -8.39 -6.81
CA PRO A 195 -34.61 -7.83 -7.79
C PRO A 195 -34.81 -8.80 -8.95
N LYS A 196 -36.02 -8.87 -9.55
CA LYS A 196 -36.29 -9.69 -10.75
C LYS A 196 -36.13 -8.81 -11.98
N THR A 197 -34.95 -8.23 -12.14
CA THR A 197 -34.64 -7.32 -13.24
C THR A 197 -34.00 -8.11 -14.40
N GLU A 198 -34.32 -7.73 -15.63
CA GLU A 198 -33.51 -8.10 -16.80
C GLU A 198 -32.26 -7.24 -16.73
N THR A 199 -31.35 -7.61 -15.83
CA THR A 199 -30.09 -6.90 -15.69
C THR A 199 -29.09 -7.52 -16.67
N PRO A 200 -28.59 -6.77 -17.65
CA PRO A 200 -27.47 -7.21 -18.47
C PRO A 200 -26.27 -7.62 -17.60
N VAL A 201 -25.50 -8.60 -18.05
CA VAL A 201 -24.25 -8.98 -17.35
C VAL A 201 -23.11 -8.10 -17.84
N PHE A 202 -22.44 -7.42 -16.92
CA PHE A 202 -21.33 -6.53 -17.22
C PHE A 202 -20.06 -7.30 -17.62
N LEU A 203 -19.49 -6.96 -18.79
CA LEU A 203 -18.28 -7.61 -19.34
C LEU A 203 -16.99 -6.81 -19.10
N GLY A 204 -17.07 -5.49 -18.94
CA GLY A 204 -15.91 -4.63 -18.70
C GLY A 204 -16.07 -3.21 -19.22
N SER A 205 -15.17 -2.33 -18.75
CA SER A 205 -15.06 -0.92 -19.15
C SER A 205 -13.88 -0.71 -20.09
N PHE A 206 -14.10 0.08 -21.14
CA PHE A 206 -13.12 0.33 -22.19
C PHE A 206 -13.03 1.82 -22.49
N GLU A 207 -11.81 2.28 -22.75
CA GLU A 207 -11.49 3.66 -23.09
C GLU A 207 -10.81 3.74 -24.45
N ARG A 208 -11.10 4.81 -25.18
CA ARG A 208 -10.47 5.11 -26.45
C ARG A 208 -9.17 5.86 -26.22
N THR A 209 -8.08 5.23 -26.62
CA THR A 209 -6.75 5.85 -26.60
C THR A 209 -6.67 7.02 -27.60
N PRO A 210 -5.71 7.96 -27.42
CA PRO A 210 -5.47 9.05 -28.37
C PRO A 210 -5.17 8.59 -29.81
N ASP A 211 -4.66 7.37 -29.96
CA ASP A 211 -4.37 6.73 -31.26
C ASP A 211 -5.61 6.10 -31.91
N GLY A 212 -6.79 6.22 -31.27
CA GLY A 212 -8.06 5.73 -31.77
C GLY A 212 -8.36 4.25 -31.47
N VAL A 213 -7.46 3.56 -30.76
CA VAL A 213 -7.62 2.16 -30.37
C VAL A 213 -8.36 2.07 -29.03
N TRP A 214 -9.30 1.13 -28.91
CA TRP A 214 -9.98 0.84 -27.65
C TRP A 214 -9.16 -0.12 -26.81
N THR A 215 -8.97 0.23 -25.54
CA THR A 215 -8.27 -0.61 -24.55
C THR A 215 -9.10 -0.69 -23.27
N GLU A 216 -8.82 -1.68 -22.43
CA GLU A 216 -9.40 -1.74 -21.08
C GLU A 216 -9.09 -0.43 -20.32
N SER A 217 -10.08 0.09 -19.59
CA SER A 217 -9.95 1.35 -18.83
C SER A 217 -8.78 1.28 -17.84
N THR A 218 -8.19 2.44 -17.52
CA THR A 218 -7.08 2.54 -16.56
C THR A 218 -7.51 2.18 -15.14
N GLU A 219 -8.79 2.36 -14.81
CA GLU A 219 -9.43 1.89 -13.58
C GLU A 219 -10.59 0.97 -13.97
N PRO A 220 -10.31 -0.28 -14.41
CA PRO A 220 -11.36 -1.16 -14.91
C PRO A 220 -12.31 -1.50 -13.76
N ALA A 221 -13.60 -1.25 -13.96
CA ALA A 221 -14.60 -1.77 -13.04
C ALA A 221 -14.46 -3.30 -12.99
N PRO A 222 -14.43 -3.91 -11.79
CA PRO A 222 -14.30 -5.36 -11.67
C PRO A 222 -15.46 -6.03 -12.39
N ARG A 223 -15.18 -7.06 -13.19
CA ARG A 223 -16.23 -7.83 -13.85
C ARG A 223 -17.16 -8.44 -12.82
N GLU A 224 -18.44 -8.49 -13.15
CA GLU A 224 -19.43 -9.17 -12.32
C GLU A 224 -19.21 -10.67 -12.46
N PHE A 225 -18.46 -11.29 -11.56
CA PHE A 225 -18.35 -12.74 -11.52
C PHE A 225 -19.49 -13.33 -10.70
N ALA A 226 -20.06 -14.44 -11.18
CA ALA A 226 -20.92 -15.26 -10.35
C ALA A 226 -20.07 -15.78 -9.18
N TYR A 227 -20.56 -15.67 -7.94
CA TYR A 227 -19.80 -16.03 -6.75
C TYR A 227 -19.52 -17.54 -6.74
N ASP A 228 -18.35 -17.94 -7.23
CA ASP A 228 -17.90 -19.32 -7.12
C ASP A 228 -17.63 -19.61 -5.64
N HIS A 229 -18.28 -20.66 -5.11
CA HIS A 229 -18.10 -21.08 -3.72
C HIS A 229 -16.64 -21.44 -3.45
N ASP A 230 -15.91 -21.84 -4.49
CA ASP A 230 -14.48 -22.12 -4.43
C ASP A 230 -13.64 -20.83 -4.28
N LEU A 231 -14.09 -19.69 -4.81
CA LEU A 231 -13.41 -18.39 -4.64
C LEU A 231 -13.67 -17.79 -3.26
N LEU A 232 -14.87 -17.98 -2.72
CA LEU A 232 -15.18 -17.68 -1.32
C LEU A 232 -14.37 -18.59 -0.37
N PHE A 233 -14.31 -19.89 -0.66
CA PHE A 233 -13.50 -20.83 0.10
C PHE A 233 -12.01 -20.47 0.00
N ALA A 234 -11.48 -20.19 -1.19
CA ALA A 234 -10.10 -19.79 -1.38
C ALA A 234 -9.78 -18.49 -0.67
N THR A 235 -10.68 -17.51 -0.69
CA THR A 235 -10.50 -16.22 0.01
C THR A 235 -10.57 -16.41 1.52
N ILE A 236 -11.44 -17.29 2.03
CA ILE A 236 -11.48 -17.66 3.45
C ILE A 236 -10.22 -18.45 3.84
N ILE A 237 -9.75 -19.37 3.01
CA ILE A 237 -8.52 -20.12 3.29
C ILE A 237 -7.32 -19.20 3.23
N ASP A 238 -7.19 -18.35 2.22
CA ASP A 238 -6.16 -17.32 2.12
C ASP A 238 -6.20 -16.41 3.36
N HIS A 239 -7.38 -15.96 3.78
CA HIS A 239 -7.55 -15.18 5.01
C HIS A 239 -7.21 -15.94 6.31
N VAL A 240 -7.58 -17.22 6.42
CA VAL A 240 -7.33 -18.05 7.61
C VAL A 240 -5.88 -18.56 7.65
N THR A 241 -5.21 -18.64 6.50
CA THR A 241 -3.83 -19.13 6.37
C THR A 241 -2.79 -18.03 6.19
N ASP A 242 -3.20 -16.80 5.84
CA ASP A 242 -2.40 -15.59 5.97
C ASP A 242 -2.28 -15.24 7.46
N THR A 243 -1.27 -15.82 8.11
CA THR A 243 -0.95 -15.54 9.52
C THR A 243 -0.26 -14.19 9.71
N ASP A 244 0.17 -13.53 8.63
CA ASP A 244 1.02 -12.36 8.69
C ASP A 244 0.19 -11.07 8.71
N ASN A 245 -0.75 -10.90 7.77
CA ASN A 245 -1.61 -9.70 7.72
C ASN A 245 -2.96 -9.94 7.01
N PRO A 246 -3.82 -10.82 7.56
CA PRO A 246 -5.06 -11.24 6.91
C PRO A 246 -6.08 -10.11 6.71
N HIS A 247 -5.93 -9.01 7.45
CA HIS A 247 -6.79 -7.82 7.37
C HIS A 247 -6.19 -6.67 6.56
N ARG A 248 -4.99 -6.87 5.96
CA ARG A 248 -4.26 -5.86 5.19
C ARG A 248 -4.18 -4.50 5.89
N THR A 249 -4.16 -4.52 7.22
CA THR A 249 -3.96 -3.32 8.00
C THR A 249 -2.57 -2.78 7.68
N PRO A 250 -2.38 -1.45 7.55
CA PRO A 250 -1.06 -0.87 7.37
C PRO A 250 -0.24 -1.18 8.62
N VAL A 251 0.48 -2.31 8.61
CA VAL A 251 1.42 -2.63 9.66
C VAL A 251 2.60 -1.71 9.40
N GLU A 252 2.64 -0.58 10.11
CA GLU A 252 3.81 0.27 10.14
C GLU A 252 4.98 -0.55 10.67
N ARG A 253 5.78 -1.08 9.72
CA ARG A 253 7.04 -1.80 9.92
C ARG A 253 6.86 -3.15 10.60
N GLU A 254 7.71 -4.11 10.22
CA GLU A 254 7.93 -5.34 10.98
C GLU A 254 7.93 -5.02 12.48
N PRO A 255 7.00 -5.57 13.29
CA PRO A 255 7.20 -5.57 14.72
C PRO A 255 8.46 -6.41 14.94
N PRO A 256 9.51 -5.86 15.55
CA PRO A 256 10.76 -6.59 15.70
C PRO A 256 10.54 -7.74 16.68
N ASP A 257 10.31 -8.97 16.18
CA ASP A 257 10.15 -10.23 16.95
C ASP A 257 9.70 -9.97 18.38
N ILE A 258 8.42 -9.61 18.58
CA ILE A 258 7.91 -9.41 19.93
C ILE A 258 7.88 -10.80 20.57
N PRO A 259 8.70 -11.08 21.59
CA PRO A 259 8.79 -12.43 22.13
C PRO A 259 7.51 -12.77 22.89
N ASP A 260 6.92 -13.93 22.61
CA ASP A 260 5.60 -14.35 23.12
C ASP A 260 5.59 -14.70 24.63
N GLY A 261 6.74 -14.60 25.30
CA GLY A 261 6.89 -14.90 26.73
C GLY A 261 7.65 -13.85 27.54
N ILE A 262 7.22 -13.61 28.78
CA ILE A 262 7.91 -12.72 29.75
C ILE A 262 9.39 -13.11 29.93
N GLY A 263 9.72 -14.40 29.82
CA GLY A 263 11.10 -14.90 29.87
C GLY A 263 11.96 -14.41 28.70
N GLU A 264 11.45 -14.47 27.47
CA GLU A 264 12.19 -14.03 26.29
C GLU A 264 12.31 -12.49 26.23
N ILE A 265 11.33 -11.76 26.78
CA ILE A 265 11.42 -10.30 26.97
C ILE A 265 12.54 -9.95 27.96
N THR A 266 12.69 -10.70 29.04
CA THR A 266 13.75 -10.47 30.03
C THR A 266 15.12 -10.78 29.46
N ASP A 267 15.27 -11.89 28.72
CA ASP A 267 16.51 -12.24 28.02
C ASP A 267 16.92 -11.16 27.00
N ARG A 268 15.95 -10.58 26.27
CA ARG A 268 16.21 -9.51 25.30
C ARG A 268 16.57 -8.18 25.98
N LEU A 269 15.95 -7.86 27.11
CA LEU A 269 16.31 -6.69 27.91
C LEU A 269 17.73 -6.82 28.47
N ASP A 270 18.11 -7.99 28.98
CA ASP A 270 19.46 -8.27 29.46
C ASP A 270 20.51 -8.18 28.35
N ALA A 271 20.17 -8.66 27.14
CA ALA A 271 21.02 -8.53 25.96
C ALA A 271 21.22 -7.06 25.56
N LEU A 272 20.14 -6.26 25.53
CA LEU A 272 20.20 -4.83 25.23
C LEU A 272 20.96 -4.05 26.30
N GLU A 273 20.80 -4.38 27.58
CA GLU A 273 21.55 -3.76 28.67
C GLU A 273 23.05 -4.07 28.56
N THR A 274 23.38 -5.31 28.17
CA THR A 274 24.77 -5.73 27.92
C THR A 274 25.38 -4.96 26.73
N GLU A 275 24.64 -4.80 25.65
CA GLU A 275 25.07 -4.07 24.45
C GLU A 275 25.23 -2.57 24.74
N LEU A 276 24.26 -1.95 25.42
CA LEU A 276 24.34 -0.57 25.86
C LEU A 276 25.54 -0.35 26.80
N GLY A 277 25.82 -1.30 27.68
CA GLY A 277 26.99 -1.30 28.54
C GLY A 277 28.31 -1.36 27.76
N ARG A 278 28.34 -2.09 26.64
CA ARG A 278 29.50 -2.12 25.73
C ARG A 278 29.67 -0.80 24.98
N VAL A 279 28.61 -0.26 24.40
CA VAL A 279 28.64 1.02 23.68
C VAL A 279 29.10 2.16 24.60
N LYS A 280 28.60 2.22 25.84
CA LYS A 280 29.06 3.22 26.83
C LYS A 280 30.54 3.08 27.16
N ARG A 281 31.05 1.85 27.33
CA ARG A 281 32.48 1.60 27.56
C ARG A 281 33.34 2.05 26.38
N ASP A 282 32.92 1.74 25.17
CA ASP A 282 33.61 2.13 23.93
C ASP A 282 33.60 3.66 23.76
N GLN A 283 32.47 4.31 24.06
CA GLN A 283 32.34 5.78 24.05
C GLN A 283 33.30 6.41 25.06
N THR A 284 33.33 5.95 26.32
CA THR A 284 34.25 6.49 27.34
C THR A 284 35.71 6.32 26.91
N ALA A 285 36.08 5.15 26.37
CA ALA A 285 37.44 4.91 25.90
C ALA A 285 37.83 5.85 24.74
N LEU A 286 36.91 6.10 23.80
CA LEU A 286 37.13 7.03 22.70
C LEU A 286 37.26 8.48 23.19
N THR A 287 36.39 8.93 24.08
CA THR A 287 36.46 10.28 24.67
C THR A 287 37.80 10.48 25.40
N GLN A 288 38.23 9.51 26.22
CA GLN A 288 39.53 9.56 26.91
C GLN A 288 40.70 9.59 25.94
N TYR A 289 40.63 8.81 24.86
CA TYR A 289 41.66 8.82 23.82
C TYR A 289 41.76 10.18 23.14
N VAL A 290 40.63 10.78 22.74
CA VAL A 290 40.58 12.09 22.09
C VAL A 290 41.13 13.17 23.02
N MET A 291 40.69 13.23 24.28
CA MET A 291 41.21 14.17 25.27
C MET A 291 42.73 14.03 25.46
N ARG A 292 43.25 12.80 25.52
CA ARG A 292 44.69 12.57 25.66
C ARG A 292 45.45 13.01 24.41
N LYS A 293 44.87 12.79 23.24
CA LYS A 293 45.45 13.16 21.96
C LYS A 293 45.58 14.69 21.84
N THR A 294 44.52 15.44 22.13
CA THR A 294 44.54 16.91 22.06
C THR A 294 45.57 17.53 23.02
N LEU A 295 45.73 16.98 24.24
CA LEU A 295 46.78 17.43 25.16
C LEU A 295 48.19 17.22 24.58
N LYS A 296 48.44 16.05 23.98
CA LYS A 296 49.72 15.73 23.36
C LYS A 296 50.00 16.59 22.12
N ASP A 297 49.01 16.77 21.27
CA ASP A 297 49.14 17.59 20.06
C ASP A 297 49.37 19.06 20.44
N ARG A 298 48.64 19.60 21.42
CA ARG A 298 48.89 20.96 21.95
C ARG A 298 50.30 21.11 22.50
N ALA A 299 50.77 20.15 23.30
CA ALA A 299 52.14 20.19 23.81
C ALA A 299 53.19 20.24 22.69
N ARG A 300 53.01 19.44 21.63
CA ARG A 300 53.93 19.41 20.48
C ARG A 300 53.88 20.73 19.70
N PHE A 301 52.70 21.15 19.26
CA PHE A 301 52.56 22.31 18.39
C PHE A 301 53.02 23.61 19.06
N PHE A 302 52.78 23.77 20.36
CA PHE A 302 53.22 24.97 21.07
C PHE A 302 54.72 24.94 21.44
N ASP A 303 55.34 23.76 21.60
CA ASP A 303 56.81 23.66 21.68
C ASP A 303 57.45 24.11 20.35
N GLU A 304 56.93 23.61 19.22
CA GLU A 304 57.41 23.97 17.88
C GLU A 304 57.17 25.45 17.57
N LEU A 305 56.02 26.00 17.97
CA LEU A 305 55.73 27.43 17.86
C LEU A 305 56.70 28.27 18.71
N ALA A 306 56.99 27.85 19.94
CA ALA A 306 57.92 28.57 20.80
C ALA A 306 59.32 28.71 20.19
N ASP A 307 59.80 27.67 19.54
CA ASP A 307 61.10 27.66 18.87
C ASP A 307 61.10 28.58 17.64
N ARG A 308 60.01 28.63 16.88
CA ARG A 308 59.84 29.57 15.76
C ARG A 308 59.79 31.04 16.22
N LEU A 309 59.13 31.31 17.35
CA LEU A 309 59.00 32.66 17.91
C LEU A 309 60.25 33.16 18.64
N ALA A 310 61.21 32.29 18.95
CA ALA A 310 62.37 32.62 19.78
C ALA A 310 63.22 33.78 19.23
N GLN A 311 63.19 34.01 17.92
CA GLN A 311 63.92 35.09 17.26
C GLN A 311 63.13 36.41 17.17
N GLN A 312 61.80 36.35 17.28
CA GLN A 312 60.91 37.51 17.06
C GLN A 312 60.35 38.08 18.37
N THR A 313 59.83 37.22 19.25
CA THR A 313 59.24 37.67 20.52
C THR A 313 59.70 36.76 21.65
N ARG A 314 60.48 37.33 22.58
CA ARG A 314 60.91 36.60 23.80
C ARG A 314 59.72 36.19 24.68
N GLU A 315 58.73 37.06 24.83
CA GLU A 315 57.54 36.80 25.64
C GLU A 315 56.58 35.82 24.97
N GLY A 316 56.32 35.94 23.65
CA GLY A 316 55.54 34.97 22.89
C GLY A 316 56.17 33.56 22.90
N SER A 317 57.49 33.46 22.73
CA SER A 317 58.21 32.19 22.88
C SER A 317 58.09 31.61 24.30
N ARG A 318 58.16 32.45 25.34
CA ARG A 318 57.98 32.02 26.74
C ARG A 318 56.58 31.47 26.99
N LEU A 319 55.53 32.20 26.57
CA LEU A 319 54.13 31.81 26.75
C LEU A 319 53.80 30.52 25.98
N ALA A 320 54.31 30.36 24.76
CA ALA A 320 54.14 29.11 24.00
C ALA A 320 54.79 27.91 24.73
N ARG A 321 55.99 28.05 25.31
CA ARG A 321 56.58 26.98 26.15
C ARG A 321 55.79 26.71 27.42
N GLU A 322 55.21 27.74 28.01
CA GLU A 322 54.37 27.63 29.21
C GLU A 322 53.12 26.79 28.89
N ILE A 323 52.40 27.10 27.80
CA ILE A 323 51.27 26.32 27.30
C ILE A 323 51.66 24.85 27.04
N ALA A 324 52.81 24.62 26.40
CA ALA A 324 53.30 23.27 26.14
C ALA A 324 53.69 22.49 27.41
N THR A 325 54.15 23.20 28.45
CA THR A 325 54.54 22.61 29.74
C THR A 325 53.30 22.26 30.57
N VAL A 326 52.33 23.17 30.65
CA VAL A 326 51.05 22.96 31.35
C VAL A 326 50.29 21.80 30.69
N SER A 327 50.32 21.69 29.35
CA SER A 327 49.69 20.58 28.62
C SER A 327 50.30 19.20 28.89
N ARG A 328 51.58 19.14 29.27
CA ARG A 328 52.27 17.88 29.64
C ARG A 328 52.06 17.50 31.10
N THR A 329 51.75 18.46 31.95
CA THR A 329 51.63 18.26 33.39
C THR A 329 50.29 17.62 33.72
N ASN A 330 50.30 16.49 34.43
CA ASN A 330 49.10 15.76 34.86
C ASN A 330 48.15 15.29 33.74
N GLY A 331 48.65 15.10 32.50
CA GLY A 331 47.81 14.76 31.35
C GLY A 331 47.03 13.44 31.46
N GLU A 332 47.50 12.48 32.27
CA GLU A 332 46.75 11.24 32.54
C GLU A 332 45.55 11.49 33.46
N GLU A 333 45.76 12.21 34.58
CA GLU A 333 44.71 12.54 35.56
C GLU A 333 43.64 13.47 34.99
N ILE A 334 44.03 14.37 34.08
CA ILE A 334 43.12 15.32 33.42
C ILE A 334 42.15 14.58 32.48
N CYS A 335 42.60 13.51 31.83
CA CYS A 335 41.78 12.72 30.91
C CYS A 335 40.89 11.69 31.60
N ASP A 336 41.02 11.49 32.91
CA ASP A 336 40.18 10.53 33.64
C ASP A 336 38.74 11.02 33.82
N SER A 337 38.50 12.34 33.72
CA SER A 337 37.14 12.90 33.78
C SER A 337 36.96 14.09 32.84
N GLU A 338 35.80 14.13 32.20
CA GLU A 338 35.37 15.23 31.34
C GLU A 338 35.45 16.60 32.03
N GLY A 339 35.05 16.66 33.31
CA GLY A 339 35.13 17.89 34.10
C GLY A 339 36.55 18.34 34.44
N ALA A 340 37.52 17.42 34.57
CA ALA A 340 38.92 17.79 34.76
C ALA A 340 39.53 18.36 33.48
N TYR A 341 39.23 17.74 32.34
CA TYR A 341 39.64 18.24 31.03
C TYR A 341 39.07 19.64 30.75
N ARG A 342 37.78 19.89 31.01
CA ARG A 342 37.19 21.23 30.84
C ARG A 342 37.90 22.29 31.71
N ARG A 343 38.11 22.01 32.99
CA ARG A 343 38.82 22.94 33.90
C ARG A 343 40.22 23.25 33.41
N HIS A 344 40.91 22.25 32.87
CA HIS A 344 42.23 22.44 32.30
C HIS A 344 42.21 23.26 31.01
N LEU A 345 41.18 23.12 30.16
CA LEU A 345 40.99 24.01 29.01
C LEU A 345 40.73 25.46 29.43
N GLN A 346 39.96 25.69 30.50
CA GLN A 346 39.73 27.03 31.05
C GLN A 346 41.03 27.68 31.55
N GLU A 347 41.87 26.93 32.26
CA GLU A 347 43.18 27.40 32.72
C GLU A 347 44.11 27.78 31.55
N ILE A 348 44.09 27.01 30.47
CA ILE A 348 44.93 27.29 29.30
C ILE A 348 44.36 28.38 28.40
N LEU A 349 43.04 28.59 28.41
CA LEU A 349 42.42 29.66 27.63
C LEU A 349 43.04 31.02 27.94
N GLU A 350 43.29 31.33 29.21
CA GLU A 350 43.96 32.58 29.62
C GLU A 350 45.34 32.72 28.96
N HIS A 351 46.13 31.64 28.96
CA HIS A 351 47.45 31.61 28.33
C HIS A 351 47.38 31.72 26.80
N LEU A 352 46.35 31.15 26.18
CA LEU A 352 46.12 31.22 24.73
C LEU A 352 45.76 32.64 24.28
N ILE A 353 44.95 33.35 25.08
CA ILE A 353 44.59 34.75 24.86
C ILE A 353 45.83 35.63 25.03
N ASP A 354 46.56 35.48 26.15
CA ASP A 354 47.77 36.26 26.42
C ASP A 354 48.84 36.07 25.34
N LEU A 355 48.97 34.84 24.79
CA LEU A 355 49.87 34.59 23.68
C LEU A 355 49.47 35.41 22.44
N GLY A 356 48.17 35.52 22.15
CA GLY A 356 47.63 36.30 21.03
C GLY A 356 48.13 37.74 21.01
N ASP A 357 48.13 38.40 22.16
CA ASP A 357 48.60 39.79 22.30
C ASP A 357 50.09 39.95 21.98
N HIS A 358 50.89 38.90 22.23
CA HIS A 358 52.34 38.92 22.00
C HIS A 358 52.76 38.38 20.63
N LEU A 359 51.79 37.94 19.81
CA LEU A 359 51.99 37.56 18.42
C LEU A 359 51.82 38.75 17.46
N GLU A 360 51.24 39.85 17.93
CA GLU A 360 51.09 41.09 17.16
C GLU A 360 52.47 41.66 16.81
N GLY A 361 52.72 41.88 15.51
CA GLY A 361 54.02 42.35 15.00
C GLY A 361 55.10 41.27 14.84
N ALA A 362 54.88 40.05 15.33
CA ALA A 362 55.78 38.90 15.15
C ALA A 362 55.29 37.91 14.07
N THR A 363 54.01 37.98 13.73
CA THR A 363 53.35 37.11 12.75
C THR A 363 52.58 37.93 11.71
N THR A 364 52.20 37.32 10.59
CA THR A 364 51.33 37.99 9.61
C THR A 364 49.92 38.19 10.17
N GLU A 365 49.28 39.32 9.84
CA GLU A 365 47.91 39.65 10.26
C GLU A 365 46.90 38.54 9.91
N ALA A 366 47.00 37.96 8.72
CA ALA A 366 46.06 36.92 8.25
C ALA A 366 46.19 35.58 9.01
N SER A 367 47.38 35.23 9.54
CA SER A 367 47.56 34.02 10.35
C SER A 367 47.22 34.27 11.82
N LEU A 368 47.49 35.48 12.33
CA LEU A 368 47.06 35.92 13.65
C LEU A 368 45.52 35.95 13.77
N GLU A 369 44.80 36.48 12.78
CA GLU A 369 43.33 36.53 12.79
C GLU A 369 42.71 35.12 12.87
N ARG A 370 43.28 34.14 12.14
CA ARG A 370 42.85 32.73 12.19
C ARG A 370 43.06 32.11 13.57
N TYR A 371 44.20 32.39 14.21
CA TYR A 371 44.48 31.95 15.57
C TYR A 371 43.50 32.57 16.58
N LEU A 372 43.35 33.90 16.57
CA LEU A 372 42.45 34.61 17.49
C LEU A 372 40.99 34.18 17.33
N LYS A 373 40.54 33.94 16.09
CA LYS A 373 39.21 33.38 15.84
C LYS A 373 39.03 32.01 16.47
N SER A 374 40.02 31.11 16.32
CA SER A 374 39.95 29.77 16.89
C SER A 374 39.95 29.80 18.42
N VAL A 375 40.69 30.72 19.04
CA VAL A 375 40.69 30.93 20.50
C VAL A 375 39.35 31.49 20.98
N SER A 376 38.72 32.40 20.22
CA SER A 376 37.38 32.92 20.52
C SER A 376 36.29 31.85 20.41
N ASP A 377 36.38 30.97 19.42
CA ASP A 377 35.50 29.81 19.29
C ASP A 377 35.63 28.88 20.52
N LEU A 378 36.87 28.65 20.99
CA LEU A 378 37.13 27.86 22.20
C LEU A 378 36.54 28.51 23.45
N GLN A 379 36.70 29.82 23.61
CA GLN A 379 36.10 30.57 24.71
C GLN A 379 34.58 30.42 24.71
N SER A 380 33.95 30.63 23.56
CA SER A 380 32.49 30.53 23.40
C SER A 380 31.99 29.14 23.77
N ALA A 381 32.67 28.08 23.34
CA ALA A 381 32.27 26.71 23.65
C ALA A 381 32.44 26.34 25.14
N LEU A 382 33.46 26.92 25.80
CA LEU A 382 33.62 26.78 27.25
C LEU A 382 32.54 27.52 28.04
N GLU A 383 32.09 28.68 27.56
CA GLU A 383 31.00 29.46 28.16
C GLU A 383 29.62 28.81 27.97
N ASN A 384 29.39 28.15 26.83
CA ASN A 384 28.14 27.46 26.51
C ASN A 384 27.99 26.07 27.16
N ASP A 385 29.03 25.60 27.86
CA ASP A 385 29.10 24.25 28.45
C ASP A 385 28.99 23.12 27.40
N ASP A 386 29.53 23.35 26.20
CA ASP A 386 29.44 22.40 25.07
C ASP A 386 30.08 21.04 25.40
N PRO A 387 29.62 19.93 24.80
CA PRO A 387 30.14 18.59 25.07
C PRO A 387 31.67 18.48 24.91
N VAL A 388 32.31 17.63 25.73
CA VAL A 388 33.78 17.52 25.75
C VAL A 388 34.40 17.13 24.41
N LEU A 389 33.70 16.34 23.58
CA LEU A 389 34.17 16.01 22.23
C LEU A 389 34.21 17.25 21.32
N GLU A 390 33.24 18.15 21.43
CA GLU A 390 33.24 19.42 20.67
C GLU A 390 34.35 20.35 21.17
N LEU A 391 34.55 20.45 22.50
CA LEU A 391 35.68 21.20 23.07
C LEU A 391 37.03 20.67 22.58
N ALA A 392 37.16 19.34 22.49
CA ALA A 392 38.39 18.71 22.00
C ALA A 392 38.64 19.03 20.52
N GLU A 393 37.60 19.02 19.68
CA GLU A 393 37.69 19.41 18.27
C GLU A 393 38.09 20.89 18.11
N ILE A 394 37.45 21.80 18.87
CA ILE A 394 37.76 23.23 18.82
C ILE A 394 39.18 23.49 19.30
N GLN A 395 39.63 22.80 20.37
CA GLN A 395 41.00 22.88 20.84
C GLN A 395 42.00 22.37 19.79
N ASP A 396 41.67 21.32 19.02
CA ASP A 396 42.52 20.83 17.93
C ASP A 396 42.68 21.91 16.85
N ARG A 397 41.58 22.59 16.46
CA ARG A 397 41.62 23.73 15.54
C ARG A 397 42.50 24.88 16.04
N VAL A 398 42.49 25.17 17.35
CA VAL A 398 43.42 26.16 17.95
C VAL A 398 44.86 25.72 17.76
N CYS A 399 45.16 24.44 17.94
CA CYS A 399 46.52 23.92 17.75
C CYS A 399 46.95 23.95 16.28
N GLU A 400 46.08 23.60 15.34
CA GLU A 400 46.34 23.70 13.91
C GLU A 400 46.57 25.16 13.47
N ALA A 401 45.79 26.09 14.02
CA ALA A 401 45.96 27.52 13.77
C ALA A 401 47.29 28.03 14.33
N ALA A 402 47.69 27.58 15.52
CA ALA A 402 48.99 27.89 16.13
C ALA A 402 50.16 27.32 15.31
N ASP A 403 50.02 26.09 14.79
CA ASP A 403 51.01 25.49 13.91
C ASP A 403 51.14 26.27 12.59
N SER A 404 50.01 26.73 12.04
CA SER A 404 49.91 27.50 10.80
C SER A 404 50.22 29.00 10.94
N LEU A 405 50.82 29.43 12.06
CA LEU A 405 51.27 30.82 12.23
C LEU A 405 52.50 31.11 11.36
N ASP A 406 52.38 32.13 10.53
CA ASP A 406 53.44 32.63 9.65
C ASP A 406 54.27 33.68 10.41
N VAL A 407 55.42 33.26 10.94
CA VAL A 407 56.35 34.13 11.69
C VAL A 407 57.13 35.02 10.71
N LEU A 408 57.16 36.33 10.98
CA LEU A 408 57.90 37.29 10.17
C LEU A 408 59.41 37.03 10.31
N VAL A 409 60.12 36.93 9.18
CA VAL A 409 61.58 36.75 9.18
C VAL A 409 62.25 38.12 9.06
N ASP A 410 63.14 38.46 9.99
CA ASP A 410 63.99 39.65 9.86
C ASP A 410 64.88 39.53 8.62
N VAL A 411 64.59 40.34 7.60
CA VAL A 411 65.52 40.55 6.49
C VAL A 411 66.61 41.49 7.00
N VAL A 412 67.74 40.92 7.43
CA VAL A 412 68.98 41.70 7.63
C VAL A 412 69.39 42.27 6.27
N PRO A 413 69.44 43.61 6.06
CA PRO A 413 70.06 44.15 4.87
C PRO A 413 71.57 43.93 4.99
N ASN A 414 72.15 43.14 4.09
CA ASN A 414 73.60 43.01 3.97
C ASN A 414 74.19 44.39 3.61
N GLU A 415 75.11 44.88 4.44
CA GLU A 415 75.99 46.03 4.13
C GLU A 415 76.92 45.74 2.94
#